data_AF-A0A7C6URS9-F1
#
_entry.id   AF-A0A7C6URS9-F1
#
_cell.length_a   1.000
_cell.length_b   1.000
_cell.length_c   1.000
_cell.angle_alpha   90.00
_cell.angle_beta   90.00
_cell.angle_gamma   90.00
#
_symmetry.space_group_name_H-M   'P 1'
#
loop_
_entity.id
_entity.type
_entity.pdbx_description
1 polymer ?
#
loop_
_entity_poly.entity_id
_entity_poly.type
_entity_poly.pdbx_seq_one_letter_code
_entity_poly.pdbx_strand_id
1 'polypeptide(L)'
;MSDIIVNLKIWVYIFGKHDIIYSTTWRLEVRWLSKRKEELVEKMRCNPRNWRFEEVESLLQFYGFTMRRPKRGSHRIFTHPDLPNLLNVPHAKPVKPVYVRKVVEFLDELSEKRGGEE
;
A
#
# COMPACT_ATOMS: atom_id res chain seq x y z
N MET A 1 9.92 13.98 3.74
CA MET A 1 10.37 13.15 2.58
C MET A 1 11.56 12.24 2.95
N SER A 2 11.48 11.50 4.07
CA SER A 2 12.69 10.89 4.67
C SER A 2 12.50 9.62 5.50
N ASP A 3 11.34 8.94 5.46
CA ASP A 3 11.07 7.87 6.44
C ASP A 3 10.85 6.46 5.88
N ILE A 4 10.95 6.26 4.55
CA ILE A 4 10.89 4.92 3.95
C ILE A 4 12.30 4.38 3.60
N ILE A 5 13.29 5.26 3.36
CA ILE A 5 14.64 4.87 2.93
C ILE A 5 15.48 4.27 4.07
N VAL A 6 15.18 4.62 5.33
CA VAL A 6 15.95 4.15 6.49
C VAL A 6 15.67 2.69 6.88
N ASN A 7 14.47 2.16 6.59
CA ASN A 7 14.13 0.79 6.99
C ASN A 7 14.58 -0.31 6.01
N LEU A 8 14.92 0.03 4.77
CA LEU A 8 15.53 -0.94 3.84
C LEU A 8 17.07 -1.04 4.01
N LYS A 9 17.67 -0.14 4.79
CA LYS A 9 19.14 -0.05 4.95
C LYS A 9 19.70 -1.02 6.01
N ILE A 10 18.84 -1.72 6.76
CA ILE A 10 19.24 -2.60 7.88
C ILE A 10 19.53 -4.04 7.43
N TRP A 11 19.02 -4.51 6.29
CA TRP A 11 19.31 -5.88 5.81
C TRP A 11 20.62 -6.03 5.02
N VAL A 12 21.25 -4.93 4.62
CA VAL A 12 22.50 -4.96 3.84
C VAL A 12 23.73 -5.24 4.73
N TYR A 13 23.62 -5.10 6.06
CA TYR A 13 24.77 -5.15 6.97
C TYR A 13 25.18 -6.55 7.47
N ILE A 14 24.47 -7.63 7.11
CA ILE A 14 24.72 -8.97 7.68
C ILE A 14 25.44 -9.94 6.73
N PHE A 15 25.49 -9.70 5.42
CA PHE A 15 26.17 -10.60 4.47
C PHE A 15 27.24 -9.86 3.66
N GLY A 16 28.50 -10.07 4.05
CA GLY A 16 29.67 -9.55 3.37
C GLY A 16 29.85 -10.12 1.97
N LYS A 17 29.70 -9.26 0.96
CA LYS A 17 30.62 -9.01 -0.18
C LYS A 17 29.87 -8.14 -1.20
N HIS A 18 30.43 -6.95 -1.45
CA HIS A 18 29.92 -5.99 -2.43
C HIS A 18 30.22 -6.47 -3.85
N ASP A 19 29.19 -6.89 -4.58
CA ASP A 19 29.23 -7.07 -6.02
C ASP A 19 28.36 -5.99 -6.69
N ILE A 20 28.91 -5.33 -7.72
CA ILE A 20 28.41 -4.06 -8.31
C ILE A 20 27.01 -4.20 -8.95
N ILE A 21 26.52 -5.42 -9.10
CA ILE A 21 25.28 -5.81 -9.79
C ILE A 21 24.01 -5.51 -8.94
N TYR A 22 24.13 -5.41 -7.61
CA TYR A 22 22.96 -5.14 -6.76
C TYR A 22 22.49 -3.67 -6.86
N SER A 23 23.40 -2.72 -7.09
CA SER A 23 23.08 -1.27 -7.11
C SER A 23 22.05 -0.86 -8.18
N THR A 24 22.16 -1.43 -9.38
CA THR A 24 21.28 -1.11 -10.52
C THR A 24 20.01 -1.96 -10.54
N THR A 25 20.06 -3.19 -10.03
CA THR A 25 18.89 -4.09 -10.00
C THR A 25 17.89 -3.71 -8.92
N TRP A 26 18.34 -3.27 -7.74
CA TRP A 26 17.44 -2.75 -6.68
C TRP A 26 16.64 -1.52 -7.13
N ARG A 27 17.22 -0.65 -7.96
CA ARG A 27 16.52 0.54 -8.51
C ARG A 27 15.39 0.14 -9.47
N LEU A 28 15.58 -0.91 -10.27
CA LEU A 28 14.59 -1.36 -11.25
C LEU A 28 13.48 -2.18 -10.59
N GLU A 29 13.80 -3.02 -9.61
CA GLU A 29 12.83 -3.85 -8.89
C GLU A 29 11.80 -2.99 -8.14
N VAL A 30 12.27 -2.00 -7.36
CA VAL A 30 11.40 -1.09 -6.61
C VAL A 30 10.48 -0.29 -7.54
N ARG A 31 11.03 0.22 -8.65
CA ARG A 31 10.25 0.96 -9.66
C ARG A 31 9.16 0.10 -10.29
N TRP A 32 9.48 -1.14 -10.61
CA TRP A 32 8.55 -2.04 -11.27
C TRP A 32 7.43 -2.54 -10.35
N LEU A 33 7.75 -2.79 -9.06
CA LEU A 33 6.74 -3.08 -8.05
C LEU A 33 5.77 -1.90 -7.85
N SER A 34 6.27 -0.65 -7.85
CA SER A 34 5.41 0.55 -7.81
C SER A 34 4.45 0.58 -8.99
N LYS A 35 4.97 0.42 -10.21
CA LYS A 35 4.16 0.47 -11.44
C LYS A 35 3.03 -0.57 -11.44
N ARG A 36 3.31 -1.80 -11.01
CA ARG A 36 2.28 -2.86 -10.92
C ARG A 36 1.17 -2.53 -9.93
N LYS A 37 1.51 -1.85 -8.83
CA LYS A 37 0.54 -1.44 -7.82
C LYS A 37 -0.32 -0.27 -8.32
N GLU A 38 0.27 0.68 -9.04
CA GLU A 38 -0.45 1.75 -9.74
C GLU A 38 -1.45 1.17 -10.77
N GLU A 39 -1.01 0.21 -11.60
CA GLU A 39 -1.87 -0.50 -12.55
C GLU A 39 -3.02 -1.26 -11.84
N LEU A 40 -2.79 -1.75 -10.62
CA LEU A 40 -3.80 -2.42 -9.81
C LEU A 40 -4.86 -1.43 -9.30
N VAL A 41 -4.44 -0.24 -8.86
CA VAL A 41 -5.35 0.85 -8.46
C VAL A 41 -6.23 1.25 -9.64
N GLU A 42 -5.65 1.39 -10.83
CA GLU A 42 -6.42 1.75 -12.03
C GLU A 42 -7.42 0.66 -12.42
N LYS A 43 -7.06 -0.62 -12.27
CA LYS A 43 -8.01 -1.73 -12.43
C LYS A 43 -9.15 -1.65 -11.42
N MET A 44 -8.88 -1.29 -10.17
CA MET A 44 -9.91 -1.10 -9.14
C MET A 44 -10.83 0.09 -9.46
N ARG A 45 -10.30 1.17 -10.04
CA ARG A 45 -11.07 2.32 -10.55
C ARG A 45 -12.03 1.92 -11.66
N CYS A 46 -11.51 1.22 -12.67
CA CYS A 46 -12.28 0.79 -13.84
C CYS A 46 -13.32 -0.29 -13.48
N ASN A 47 -12.95 -1.27 -12.65
CA ASN A 47 -13.84 -2.34 -12.22
C ASN A 47 -13.76 -2.56 -10.70
N PRO A 48 -14.68 -1.99 -9.91
CA PRO A 48 -14.66 -2.13 -8.45
C PRO A 48 -15.27 -3.46 -7.95
N ARG A 49 -15.61 -4.41 -8.83
CA ARG A 49 -16.24 -5.69 -8.47
C ARG A 49 -15.23 -6.83 -8.41
N ASN A 50 -15.56 -7.86 -7.64
CA ASN A 50 -14.83 -9.14 -7.58
C ASN A 50 -13.41 -9.08 -6.98
N TRP A 51 -13.12 -8.08 -6.15
CA TRP A 51 -11.85 -8.00 -5.44
C TRP A 51 -11.82 -8.84 -4.19
N ARG A 52 -10.71 -9.56 -3.98
CA ARG A 52 -10.48 -10.28 -2.74
C ARG A 52 -10.00 -9.33 -1.66
N PHE A 53 -10.36 -9.62 -0.41
CA PHE A 53 -9.91 -8.83 0.73
C PHE A 53 -8.38 -8.80 0.82
N GLU A 54 -7.73 -9.94 0.56
CA GLU A 54 -6.27 -10.07 0.67
C GLU A 54 -5.53 -9.20 -0.38
N GLU A 55 -6.13 -8.98 -1.56
CA GLU A 55 -5.56 -8.09 -2.59
C GLU A 55 -5.64 -6.62 -2.16
N VAL A 56 -6.78 -6.21 -1.61
CA VAL A 56 -6.99 -4.86 -1.06
C VAL A 56 -6.07 -4.61 0.13
N GLU A 57 -5.94 -5.59 1.02
CA GLU A 57 -5.03 -5.51 2.17
C GLU A 57 -3.56 -5.36 1.73
N SER A 58 -3.10 -6.18 0.78
CA SER A 58 -1.73 -6.10 0.25
C SER A 58 -1.46 -4.76 -0.43
N LEU A 59 -2.46 -4.19 -1.11
CA LEU A 59 -2.36 -2.87 -1.72
C LEU A 59 -2.21 -1.79 -0.65
N LEU A 60 -3.11 -1.77 0.35
CA LEU A 60 -3.08 -0.78 1.43
C LEU A 60 -1.77 -0.85 2.24
N GLN A 61 -1.29 -2.06 2.56
CA GLN A 61 -0.01 -2.23 3.25
C GLN A 61 1.18 -1.69 2.43
N PHE A 62 1.17 -1.86 1.11
CA PHE A 62 2.22 -1.33 0.23
C PHE A 62 2.29 0.20 0.28
N TYR A 63 1.15 0.89 0.37
CA TYR A 63 1.09 2.35 0.50
C TYR A 63 1.40 2.87 1.91
N GLY A 64 1.60 1.99 2.89
CA GLY A 64 1.96 2.35 4.27
C GLY A 64 0.79 2.31 5.26
N PHE A 65 -0.38 1.80 4.87
CA PHE A 65 -1.49 1.68 5.81
C PHE A 65 -1.25 0.55 6.81
N THR A 66 -1.56 0.81 8.06
CA THR A 66 -1.53 -0.18 9.13
C THR A 66 -2.93 -0.75 9.35
N MET A 67 -3.05 -2.08 9.31
CA MET A 67 -4.30 -2.77 9.65
C MET A 67 -4.39 -2.96 11.16
N ARG A 68 -5.48 -2.46 11.75
CA ARG A 68 -5.91 -2.78 13.11
C ARG A 68 -7.08 -3.76 13.08
N ARG A 69 -6.90 -4.89 13.76
CA ARG A 69 -7.95 -5.89 13.95
C ARG A 69 -8.72 -5.59 15.23
N PRO A 70 -10.04 -5.34 15.17
CA PRO A 70 -10.85 -5.25 16.37
C PRO A 70 -10.94 -6.61 17.08
N LYS A 71 -11.10 -6.60 18.42
CA LYS A 71 -11.18 -7.81 19.27
C LYS A 71 -12.32 -8.76 18.86
N ARG A 72 -13.38 -8.23 18.22
CA ARG A 72 -14.54 -8.99 17.73
C ARG A 72 -15.02 -8.38 16.42
N GLY A 73 -15.31 -9.21 15.42
CA GLY A 73 -15.91 -8.79 14.16
C GLY A 73 -15.09 -9.09 12.89
N SER A 74 -15.78 -9.01 11.75
CA SER A 74 -15.22 -9.16 10.41
C SER A 74 -14.67 -7.84 9.85
N HIS A 75 -14.94 -6.71 10.49
CA HIS A 75 -14.41 -5.42 10.07
C HIS A 75 -12.90 -5.35 10.28
N ARG A 76 -12.19 -4.74 9.34
CA ARG A 76 -10.77 -4.42 9.40
C ARG A 76 -10.64 -2.92 9.24
N ILE A 77 -9.93 -2.30 10.18
CA ILE A 77 -9.73 -0.86 10.20
C ILE A 77 -8.33 -0.60 9.69
N PHE A 78 -8.20 0.27 8.70
CA PHE A 78 -6.93 0.71 8.14
C PHE A 78 -6.70 2.17 8.51
N THR A 79 -5.48 2.47 8.94
CA THR A 79 -5.03 3.82 9.33
C THR A 79 -3.72 4.15 8.64
N HIS A 80 -3.54 5.41 8.26
CA HIS A 80 -2.29 5.92 7.71
C HIS A 80 -1.83 7.13 8.54
N PRO A 81 -0.52 7.31 8.85
CA PRO A 81 -0.05 8.47 9.62
C PRO A 81 -0.38 9.82 8.95
N ASP A 82 -0.25 9.91 7.63
CA ASP A 82 -0.51 11.14 6.86
C ASP A 82 -2.02 11.47 6.68
N LEU A 83 -2.91 10.50 6.95
CA LEU A 83 -4.36 10.68 6.80
C LEU A 83 -5.06 10.59 8.16
N PRO A 84 -5.84 11.62 8.55
CA PRO A 84 -6.61 11.57 9.81
C PRO A 84 -7.76 10.56 9.76
N ASN A 85 -8.16 10.11 8.56
CA ASN A 85 -9.36 9.30 8.36
C ASN A 85 -9.08 7.80 8.54
N LEU A 86 -10.05 7.10 9.15
CA LEU A 86 -10.04 5.64 9.32
C LEU A 86 -10.82 4.97 8.19
N LEU A 87 -10.20 4.03 7.50
CA LEU A 87 -10.86 3.23 6.47
C LEU A 87 -11.35 1.90 7.05
N ASN A 88 -12.66 1.68 7.08
CA ASN A 88 -13.25 0.41 7.54
C ASN A 88 -13.63 -0.46 6.34
N VAL A 89 -12.97 -1.60 6.19
CA VAL A 89 -13.25 -2.60 5.15
C VAL A 89 -13.75 -3.89 5.81
N PRO A 90 -14.98 -4.33 5.52
CA PRO A 90 -15.46 -5.63 5.96
C PRO A 90 -14.69 -6.76 5.27
N HIS A 91 -14.35 -7.79 6.05
CA HIS A 91 -13.79 -9.05 5.53
C HIS A 91 -14.90 -9.88 4.85
N ALA A 92 -15.31 -9.43 3.66
CA ALA A 92 -16.27 -10.09 2.79
C ALA A 92 -15.56 -10.69 1.57
N LYS A 93 -16.10 -11.80 1.04
CA LYS A 93 -15.59 -12.48 -0.14
C LYS A 93 -16.72 -12.57 -1.18
N PRO A 94 -16.76 -11.71 -2.22
CA PRO A 94 -15.85 -10.59 -2.52
C PRO A 94 -16.12 -9.32 -1.70
N VAL A 95 -15.15 -8.40 -1.68
CA VAL A 95 -15.30 -7.08 -1.06
C VAL A 95 -16.38 -6.30 -1.82
N LYS A 96 -17.28 -5.61 -1.11
CA LYS A 96 -18.33 -4.83 -1.77
C LYS A 96 -17.71 -3.67 -2.56
N PRO A 97 -18.21 -3.35 -3.76
CA PRO A 97 -17.65 -2.30 -4.62
C PRO A 97 -17.55 -0.92 -3.95
N VAL A 98 -18.48 -0.62 -3.04
CA VAL A 98 -18.48 0.62 -2.26
C VAL A 98 -17.17 0.78 -1.47
N TYR A 99 -16.63 -0.30 -0.90
CA TYR A 99 -15.37 -0.22 -0.15
C TYR A 99 -14.16 -0.13 -1.07
N VAL A 100 -14.21 -0.75 -2.24
CA VAL A 100 -13.13 -0.64 -3.24
C VAL A 100 -13.01 0.80 -3.75
N ARG A 101 -14.14 1.47 -4.03
CA ARG A 101 -14.14 2.89 -4.39
C ARG A 101 -13.54 3.76 -3.29
N LYS A 102 -13.95 3.54 -2.04
CA LYS A 102 -13.37 4.23 -0.89
C LYS A 102 -11.86 4.01 -0.73
N VAL A 103 -11.37 2.80 -1.02
CA VAL A 103 -9.93 2.51 -1.01
C VAL A 103 -9.21 3.39 -2.02
N VAL A 104 -9.74 3.47 -3.25
CA VAL A 104 -9.16 4.32 -4.30
C VAL A 104 -9.16 5.78 -3.88
N GLU A 105 -10.30 6.31 -3.41
CA GLU A 105 -10.42 7.70 -2.93
C GLU A 105 -9.37 8.01 -1.84
N PHE A 106 -9.16 7.10 -0.90
CA PHE A 106 -8.14 7.26 0.14
C PHE A 106 -6.70 7.25 -0.40
N LEU A 107 -6.43 6.46 -1.44
CA LEU A 107 -5.12 6.46 -2.09
C LEU A 107 -4.87 7.77 -2.85
N ASP A 108 -5.92 8.34 -3.43
CA ASP A 108 -5.86 9.62 -4.13
C ASP A 108 -5.59 10.75 -3.13
N GLU A 109 -6.34 10.81 -2.03
CA GLU A 109 -6.10 11.75 -0.93
C GLU A 109 -4.67 11.63 -0.38
N LEU A 110 -4.15 10.40 -0.23
CA LEU A 110 -2.77 10.18 0.21
C LEU A 110 -1.76 10.73 -0.80
N SER A 111 -2.02 10.55 -2.10
CA SER A 111 -1.14 11.05 -3.16
C SER A 111 -1.11 12.58 -3.21
N GLU A 112 -2.27 13.23 -3.04
CA GLU A 112 -2.39 14.68 -3.00
C GLU A 112 -1.69 15.27 -1.77
N LYS A 113 -1.92 14.68 -0.59
CA LYS A 113 -1.25 15.08 0.66
C LYS A 113 0.27 15.04 0.55
N ARG A 114 0.83 13.98 -0.03
CA ARG A 114 2.28 13.84 -0.22
C ARG A 114 2.86 14.79 -1.27
N GLY A 115 2.04 15.25 -2.22
CA GLY A 115 2.42 16.25 -3.21
C GLY A 115 2.28 17.70 -2.75
N GLY A 116 1.56 17.96 -1.66
CA GLY A 116 1.32 19.31 -1.11
C GLY A 116 2.31 19.77 -0.03
N GLU A 117 3.32 18.95 0.30
CA GLU A 117 4.44 19.31 1.19
C GLU A 117 5.64 19.89 0.42
N GLU A 118 5.38 20.79 -0.55
CA GLU A 118 6.40 21.62 -1.22
C GLU A 118 6.45 23.04 -0.62
#